data_AF-A0A432WAJ4-F1
#
_entry.id   AF-A0A432WAJ4-F1
#
_cell.length_a   1.000
_cell.length_b   1.000
_cell.length_c   1.000
_cell.angle_alpha   90.00
_cell.angle_beta   90.00
_cell.angle_gamma   90.00
#
_symmetry.space_group_name_H-M   'P 1'
#
loop_
_entity.id
_entity.type
_entity.pdbx_description
1 polymer ?
#
loop_
_entity_poly.entity_id
_entity_poly.type
_entity_poly.pdbx_seq_one_letter_code
_entity_poly.pdbx_strand_id
1 'polypeptide(L)'
;MQRIALRVLRMVGWRIEPFPDIPKAMVVAGPHTSNWDGILGLVCGIALGLDARFMIKHNLFKGPLGWLLRKLGAIPVDRSQPGGTVGQMVEQFNNNDHMAIVATPEGTRKNAKKWKTGFHRIARQADVPIVLAVADYGKKQLTFPIILQPSDDLEADMKKLQEAFAEATPRRPERLSAPVKVLWEAKNLKNKT
;
A
#
# COMPACT_ATOMS: atom_id res chain seq x y z
N MET A 1 2.27 5.66 21.56
CA MET A 1 2.78 4.76 20.50
C MET A 1 3.50 5.49 19.38
N GLN A 2 2.91 6.52 18.74
CA GLN A 2 3.52 7.31 17.65
C GLN A 2 4.98 7.74 17.90
N ARG A 3 5.25 8.42 19.03
CA ARG A 3 6.60 8.88 19.40
C ARG A 3 7.63 7.75 19.48
N ILE A 4 7.23 6.57 19.94
CA ILE A 4 8.11 5.40 20.02
C ILE A 4 8.38 4.86 18.61
N ALA A 5 7.34 4.69 17.79
CA ALA A 5 7.48 4.25 16.41
C ALA A 5 8.39 5.18 15.59
N LEU A 6 8.21 6.50 15.71
CA LEU A 6 9.08 7.51 15.09
C LEU A 6 10.54 7.39 15.54
N ARG A 7 10.78 7.16 16.84
CA ARG A 7 12.14 6.95 17.36
C ARG A 7 12.77 5.66 16.80
N VAL A 8 12.02 4.56 16.77
CA VAL A 8 12.47 3.28 16.20
C VAL A 8 12.88 3.47 14.74
N LEU A 9 12.04 4.10 13.93
CA LEU A 9 12.33 4.39 12.53
C LEU A 9 13.60 5.24 12.36
N ARG A 10 13.74 6.33 13.13
CA ARG A 10 14.95 7.16 13.10
C ARG A 10 16.20 6.36 13.47
N MET A 11 16.13 5.48 14.47
CA MET A 11 17.26 4.63 14.86
C MET A 11 17.69 3.66 13.76
N VAL A 12 16.74 3.08 13.01
CA VAL A 12 17.05 2.21 11.86
C VAL A 12 17.36 3.00 10.57
N GLY A 13 17.38 4.33 10.65
CA GLY A 13 17.71 5.26 9.58
C GLY A 13 16.56 5.58 8.63
N TRP A 14 15.33 5.20 8.98
CA TRP A 14 14.13 5.46 8.18
C TRP A 14 13.53 6.84 8.49
N ARG A 15 13.12 7.52 7.43
CA ARG A 15 12.36 8.77 7.47
C ARG A 15 10.97 8.54 6.86
N ILE A 16 9.99 9.30 7.32
CA ILE A 16 8.62 9.25 6.80
C ILE A 16 8.18 10.69 6.58
N GLU A 17 7.62 10.97 5.42
CA GLU A 17 6.92 12.22 5.16
C GLU A 17 5.58 12.26 5.91
N PRO A 18 5.04 13.45 6.24
CA PRO A 18 3.69 13.56 6.76
C PRO A 18 2.68 12.94 5.80
N PHE A 19 1.67 12.25 6.34
CA PHE A 19 0.54 11.82 5.53
C PHE A 19 -0.28 13.06 5.10
N PRO A 20 -0.84 13.09 3.88
CA PRO A 20 -1.70 14.18 3.45
C PRO A 20 -2.90 14.37 4.39
N ASP A 21 -3.34 15.62 4.57
CA ASP A 21 -4.49 15.95 5.43
C ASP A 21 -5.82 15.57 4.73
N ILE A 22 -6.11 14.27 4.73
CA ILE A 22 -7.26 13.67 4.07
C ILE A 22 -7.92 12.70 5.06
N PRO A 23 -9.22 12.85 5.37
CA PRO A 23 -9.87 12.03 6.39
C PRO A 23 -10.03 10.57 5.96
N LYS A 24 -10.35 10.31 4.68
CA LYS A 24 -10.54 8.96 4.13
C LYS A 24 -9.68 8.76 2.90
N ALA A 25 -8.93 7.67 2.84
CA ALA A 25 -8.09 7.37 1.68
C ALA A 25 -7.93 5.88 1.43
N MET A 26 -7.87 5.51 0.15
CA MET A 26 -7.36 4.21 -0.28
C MET A 26 -5.84 4.32 -0.45
N VAL A 27 -5.08 3.75 0.47
CA VAL A 27 -3.61 3.77 0.42
C VAL A 27 -3.10 2.58 -0.38
N VAL A 28 -2.40 2.87 -1.47
CA VAL A 28 -1.75 1.88 -2.33
C VAL A 28 -0.28 1.85 -1.95
N ALA A 29 0.13 0.84 -1.21
CA ALA A 29 1.48 0.75 -0.64
C ALA A 29 2.37 -0.19 -1.46
N GLY A 30 3.60 0.23 -1.73
CA GLY A 30 4.59 -0.57 -2.45
C GLY A 30 5.94 0.12 -2.63
N PRO A 31 6.86 -0.48 -3.40
CA PRO A 31 6.71 -1.79 -4.05
C PRO A 31 6.73 -2.96 -3.05
N HIS A 32 5.79 -3.90 -3.15
CA HIS A 32 5.66 -5.03 -2.19
C HIS A 32 6.47 -6.26 -2.62
N THR A 33 7.70 -6.37 -2.14
CA THR A 33 8.69 -7.38 -2.55
C THR A 33 9.17 -8.29 -1.41
N SER A 34 8.77 -7.98 -0.17
CA SER A 34 9.23 -8.61 1.06
C SER A 34 8.14 -8.56 2.16
N ASN A 35 8.21 -9.47 3.14
CA ASN A 35 7.37 -9.34 4.34
C ASN A 35 7.73 -8.11 5.17
N TRP A 36 8.99 -7.67 5.08
CA TRP A 36 9.48 -6.45 5.74
C TRP A 36 8.73 -5.20 5.27
N ASP A 37 8.22 -5.17 4.04
CA ASP A 37 7.43 -4.03 3.54
C ASP A 37 6.12 -3.89 4.32
N GLY A 38 5.48 -5.01 4.69
CA GLY A 38 4.29 -5.00 5.53
C GLY A 38 4.58 -4.57 6.97
N ILE A 39 5.70 -5.02 7.55
CA ILE A 39 6.12 -4.59 8.90
C ILE A 39 6.42 -3.09 8.90
N LEU A 40 7.18 -2.62 7.90
CA LEU A 40 7.48 -1.20 7.73
C LEU A 40 6.19 -0.39 7.60
N GLY A 41 5.27 -0.79 6.71
CA GLY A 41 3.98 -0.12 6.53
C GLY A 41 3.16 -0.02 7.82
N LEU A 42 3.12 -1.08 8.62
CA LEU A 42 2.45 -1.06 9.93
C LEU A 42 3.11 -0.06 10.90
N VAL A 43 4.43 -0.10 11.04
CA VAL A 43 5.17 0.82 11.91
C VAL A 43 4.99 2.27 11.45
N CYS A 44 5.02 2.52 10.14
CA CYS A 44 4.77 3.84 9.57
C CYS A 44 3.34 4.33 9.83
N GLY A 45 2.32 3.49 9.66
CA GLY A 45 0.94 3.84 9.99
C GLY A 45 0.77 4.24 11.45
N ILE A 46 1.38 3.49 12.37
CA ILE A 46 1.40 3.81 13.81
C ILE A 46 2.17 5.11 14.08
N ALA A 47 3.30 5.34 13.40
CA ALA A 47 4.12 6.54 13.55
C ALA A 47 3.37 7.80 13.09
N LEU A 48 2.59 7.68 12.03
CA LEU A 48 1.76 8.74 11.45
C LEU A 48 0.43 8.94 12.19
N GLY A 49 0.02 7.99 13.03
CA GLY A 49 -1.26 8.08 13.72
C GLY A 49 -2.48 7.77 12.88
N LEU A 50 -2.31 7.08 11.76
CA LEU A 50 -3.40 6.75 10.86
C LEU A 50 -4.28 5.65 11.48
N ASP A 51 -5.60 5.75 11.34
CA ASP A 51 -6.50 4.59 11.43
C ASP A 51 -6.33 3.73 10.18
N ALA A 52 -5.18 3.06 10.10
CA ALA A 52 -4.77 2.27 8.95
C ALA A 52 -5.33 0.84 9.06
N ARG A 53 -6.16 0.46 8.08
CA ARG A 53 -6.73 -0.89 8.00
C ARG A 53 -6.16 -1.69 6.84
N PHE A 54 -5.49 -2.79 7.15
CA PHE A 54 -4.74 -3.58 6.17
C PHE A 54 -5.58 -4.73 5.60
N MET A 55 -5.74 -4.79 4.29
CA MET A 55 -6.44 -5.90 3.62
C MET A 55 -5.57 -7.17 3.60
N ILE A 56 -5.83 -8.11 4.52
CA ILE A 56 -5.04 -9.34 4.68
C ILE A 56 -5.87 -10.57 4.31
N LYS A 57 -5.22 -11.57 3.70
CA LYS A 57 -5.89 -12.81 3.29
C LYS A 57 -6.57 -13.47 4.49
N HIS A 58 -7.86 -13.77 4.37
CA HIS A 58 -8.71 -14.33 5.43
C HIS A 58 -8.12 -15.57 6.15
N ASN A 59 -7.30 -16.38 5.48
CA ASN A 59 -6.75 -17.63 6.01
C ASN A 59 -5.69 -17.40 7.09
N LEU A 60 -5.13 -16.20 7.17
CA LEU A 60 -4.19 -15.79 8.22
C LEU A 60 -4.91 -15.43 9.53
N PHE A 61 -6.24 -15.35 9.52
CA PHE A 61 -7.05 -15.00 10.69
C PHE A 61 -7.45 -16.20 11.56
N LYS A 62 -6.68 -17.29 11.50
CA LYS A 62 -6.90 -18.49 12.32
C LYS A 62 -6.07 -18.42 13.60
N GLY A 63 -6.68 -18.82 14.73
CA GLY A 63 -5.99 -18.91 16.03
C GLY A 63 -5.50 -17.57 16.60
N PRO A 64 -4.49 -17.57 17.48
CA PRO A 64 -3.98 -16.37 18.16
C PRO A 64 -3.48 -15.28 17.20
N LEU A 65 -2.94 -15.68 16.04
CA LEU A 65 -2.51 -14.76 14.99
C LEU A 65 -3.69 -13.92 14.46
N GLY A 66 -4.86 -14.54 14.27
CA GLY A 66 -6.04 -13.81 13.81
C GLY A 66 -6.55 -12.77 14.80
N TRP A 67 -6.46 -13.06 16.09
CA TRP A 67 -6.80 -12.08 17.14
C TRP A 67 -5.84 -10.89 17.11
N LEU A 68 -4.53 -11.15 16.98
CA LEU A 68 -3.53 -10.09 16.87
C LEU A 68 -3.74 -9.23 15.62
N LEU A 69 -3.97 -9.86 14.46
CA LEU A 69 -4.21 -9.14 13.21
C LEU A 69 -5.41 -8.20 13.31
N ARG A 70 -6.51 -8.64 13.93
CA ARG A 70 -7.70 -7.79 14.16
C ARG A 70 -7.38 -6.61 15.08
N LYS A 71 -6.62 -6.84 16.15
CA LYS A 71 -6.16 -5.76 17.04
C LYS A 71 -5.26 -4.74 16.34
N LEU A 72 -4.54 -5.16 15.30
CA LEU A 72 -3.70 -4.29 14.48
C LEU A 72 -4.46 -3.64 13.31
N GLY A 73 -5.80 -3.69 13.30
CA GLY A 73 -6.62 -3.06 12.26
C GLY A 73 -6.68 -3.85 10.95
N ALA A 74 -6.22 -5.10 10.91
CA ALA A 74 -6.28 -5.89 9.68
C ALA A 74 -7.72 -6.32 9.36
N ILE A 75 -8.15 -6.09 8.12
CA ILE A 75 -9.44 -6.54 7.60
C ILE A 75 -9.23 -7.86 6.84
N PRO A 76 -9.90 -8.96 7.25
CA PRO A 76 -9.84 -10.21 6.51
C PRO A 76 -10.57 -10.04 5.18
N VAL A 77 -9.89 -10.36 4.08
CA VAL A 77 -10.47 -10.34 2.73
C VAL A 77 -10.39 -11.71 2.08
N ASP A 78 -11.49 -12.12 1.46
CA ASP A 78 -11.53 -13.30 0.60
C ASP A 78 -11.16 -12.91 -0.83
N ARG A 79 -9.92 -13.20 -1.20
CA ARG A 79 -9.38 -12.89 -2.52
C ARG A 79 -9.93 -13.79 -3.63
N SER A 80 -10.69 -14.84 -3.28
CA SER A 80 -11.43 -15.67 -4.26
C SER A 80 -12.75 -15.01 -4.70
N GLN A 81 -13.27 -14.06 -3.91
CA GLN A 81 -14.49 -13.33 -4.21
C GLN A 81 -14.23 -11.80 -4.28
N PRO A 82 -13.68 -11.30 -5.41
CA PRO A 82 -13.34 -9.89 -5.56
C PRO A 82 -14.54 -8.95 -5.39
N GLY A 83 -15.73 -9.34 -5.87
CA GLY A 83 -16.95 -8.52 -5.77
C GLY A 83 -17.38 -8.27 -4.32
N GLY A 84 -17.41 -9.33 -3.50
CA GLY A 84 -17.73 -9.21 -2.07
C GLY A 84 -16.69 -8.38 -1.30
N THR A 85 -15.41 -8.51 -1.66
CA THR A 85 -14.35 -7.69 -1.04
C THR A 85 -14.53 -6.19 -1.34
N VAL A 86 -14.91 -5.81 -2.57
CA VAL A 86 -15.11 -4.39 -2.93
C VAL A 86 -16.24 -3.79 -2.10
N GLY A 87 -17.42 -4.43 -2.08
CA GLY A 87 -18.58 -3.93 -1.34
C GLY A 87 -18.28 -3.79 0.17
N GLN A 88 -17.61 -4.78 0.74
CA GLN A 88 -17.18 -4.74 2.14
C GLN A 88 -16.29 -3.52 2.44
N MET A 89 -15.33 -3.18 1.58
CA MET A 89 -14.45 -2.02 1.83
C MET A 89 -15.18 -0.69 1.63
N VAL A 90 -16.11 -0.60 0.66
CA VAL A 90 -16.95 0.59 0.47
C VAL A 90 -17.79 0.84 1.71
N GLU A 91 -18.41 -0.21 2.28
CA GLU A 91 -19.15 -0.11 3.53
C GLU A 91 -18.27 0.36 4.70
N GLN A 92 -17.01 -0.10 4.78
CA GLN A 92 -16.08 0.40 5.79
C GLN A 92 -15.86 1.91 5.64
N PHE A 93 -15.68 2.43 4.42
CA PHE A 93 -15.53 3.88 4.21
C PHE A 93 -16.79 4.67 4.56
N ASN A 94 -17.97 4.14 4.26
CA ASN A 94 -19.23 4.80 4.58
C ASN A 94 -19.47 4.88 6.09
N ASN A 95 -19.04 3.87 6.85
CA ASN A 95 -19.28 3.77 8.30
C ASN A 95 -18.20 4.41 9.17
N ASN A 96 -17.15 5.01 8.60
CA ASN A 96 -16.05 5.60 9.37
C ASN A 96 -15.67 6.96 8.78
N ASP A 97 -15.68 8.02 9.59
CA ASP A 97 -15.36 9.39 9.14
C ASP A 97 -13.87 9.60 8.88
N HIS A 98 -13.01 8.86 9.58
CA HIS A 98 -11.55 8.89 9.40
C HIS A 98 -11.04 7.48 9.23
N MET A 99 -10.43 7.16 8.08
CA MET A 99 -9.89 5.82 7.83
C MET A 99 -8.97 5.77 6.61
N ALA A 100 -7.86 5.05 6.72
CA ALA A 100 -7.00 4.71 5.61
C ALA A 100 -7.02 3.19 5.35
N ILE A 101 -7.61 2.73 4.24
CA ILE A 101 -7.52 1.31 3.87
C ILE A 101 -6.25 1.09 3.05
N VAL A 102 -5.38 0.22 3.54
CA VAL A 102 -4.08 -0.07 2.90
C VAL A 102 -4.17 -1.37 2.09
N ALA A 103 -3.81 -1.29 0.81
CA ALA A 103 -3.64 -2.45 -0.05
C ALA A 103 -2.33 -2.38 -0.84
N THR A 104 -1.86 -3.56 -1.23
CA THR A 104 -0.74 -3.72 -2.17
C THR A 104 -1.31 -4.20 -3.50
N PRO A 105 -1.17 -3.45 -4.60
CA PRO A 105 -1.86 -3.73 -5.86
C PRO A 105 -1.35 -5.02 -6.52
N GLU A 106 -0.11 -5.44 -6.21
CA GLU A 106 0.46 -6.71 -6.68
C GLU A 106 -0.26 -7.92 -6.05
N GLY A 107 -0.84 -7.75 -4.86
CA GLY A 107 -1.50 -8.80 -4.09
C GLY A 107 -0.58 -9.93 -3.60
N THR A 108 0.69 -9.96 -4.02
CA THR A 108 1.70 -10.94 -3.64
C THR A 108 3.08 -10.29 -3.63
N ARG A 109 3.98 -10.86 -2.83
CA ARG A 109 5.40 -10.45 -2.74
C ARG A 109 6.31 -11.17 -3.74
N LYS A 110 5.73 -11.95 -4.64
CA LYS A 110 6.43 -12.88 -5.53
C LYS A 110 6.03 -12.62 -6.99
N ASN A 111 6.61 -11.58 -7.60
CA ASN A 111 6.59 -11.39 -9.05
C ASN A 111 5.18 -11.43 -9.66
N ALA A 112 4.28 -10.58 -9.16
CA ALA A 112 2.92 -10.55 -9.67
C ALA A 112 2.93 -10.24 -11.18
N LYS A 113 2.26 -11.10 -11.97
CA LYS A 113 2.16 -10.91 -13.44
C LYS A 113 1.37 -9.66 -13.82
N LYS A 114 0.40 -9.27 -12.97
CA LYS A 114 -0.44 -8.08 -13.15
C LYS A 114 -0.90 -7.55 -11.81
N TRP A 115 -1.24 -6.26 -11.77
CA TRP A 115 -1.90 -5.66 -10.63
C TRP A 115 -3.38 -6.05 -10.56
N LYS A 116 -3.90 -6.06 -9.34
CA LYS A 116 -5.33 -6.18 -9.06
C LYS A 116 -5.93 -4.78 -9.04
N THR A 117 -7.10 -4.61 -9.64
CA THR A 117 -7.78 -3.31 -9.78
C THR A 117 -8.81 -3.04 -8.68
N GLY A 118 -8.93 -3.95 -7.70
CA GLY A 118 -9.93 -3.85 -6.63
C GLY A 118 -9.79 -2.56 -5.81
N PHE A 119 -8.58 -2.10 -5.52
CA PHE A 119 -8.35 -0.86 -4.78
C PHE A 119 -8.92 0.36 -5.53
N HIS A 120 -8.79 0.42 -6.85
CA HIS A 120 -9.30 1.51 -7.68
C HIS A 120 -10.82 1.51 -7.70
N ARG A 121 -11.44 0.33 -7.86
CA ARG A 121 -12.89 0.16 -7.77
C ARG A 121 -13.44 0.55 -6.40
N ILE A 122 -12.76 0.18 -5.32
CA ILE A 122 -13.15 0.58 -3.95
C ILE A 122 -13.09 2.10 -3.82
N ALA A 123 -11.94 2.70 -4.15
CA ALA A 123 -11.73 4.13 -4.05
C ALA A 123 -12.80 4.93 -4.81
N ARG A 124 -13.11 4.48 -6.03
CA ARG A 124 -14.12 5.11 -6.88
C ARG A 124 -15.54 4.97 -6.35
N GLN A 125 -15.92 3.79 -5.85
CA GLN A 125 -17.27 3.56 -5.32
C GLN A 125 -17.49 4.24 -3.97
N ALA A 126 -16.43 4.40 -3.17
CA ALA A 126 -16.47 5.08 -1.89
C ALA A 126 -16.22 6.61 -1.99
N ASP A 127 -15.95 7.12 -3.20
CA ASP A 127 -15.57 8.53 -3.45
C ASP A 127 -14.41 9.01 -2.58
N VAL A 128 -13.35 8.20 -2.47
CA VAL A 128 -12.14 8.52 -1.70
C VAL A 128 -10.90 8.55 -2.59
N PRO A 129 -9.94 9.45 -2.32
CA PRO A 129 -8.70 9.51 -3.08
C PRO A 129 -7.83 8.29 -2.87
N ILE A 130 -7.05 7.98 -3.90
CA ILE A 130 -5.95 7.03 -3.85
C ILE A 130 -4.69 7.80 -3.44
N VAL A 131 -4.07 7.38 -2.34
CA VAL A 131 -2.76 7.87 -1.89
C VAL A 131 -1.72 6.79 -2.14
N LEU A 132 -0.74 7.08 -2.98
CA LEU A 132 0.36 6.16 -3.25
C LEU A 132 1.39 6.27 -2.13
N ALA A 133 1.60 5.20 -1.36
CA ALA A 133 2.65 5.14 -0.34
C ALA A 133 3.86 4.38 -0.90
N VAL A 134 5.00 5.06 -1.00
CA VAL A 134 6.21 4.54 -1.64
C VAL A 134 7.30 4.32 -0.60
N ALA A 135 7.77 3.08 -0.46
CA ALA A 135 8.91 2.75 0.38
C ALA A 135 10.18 2.62 -0.46
N ASP A 136 11.10 3.57 -0.32
CA ASP A 136 12.41 3.55 -0.97
C ASP A 136 13.47 3.06 0.04
N TYR A 137 13.99 1.85 -0.18
CA TYR A 137 15.01 1.24 0.67
C TYR A 137 16.43 1.79 0.44
N GLY A 138 16.68 2.41 -0.71
CA GLY A 138 17.94 3.06 -1.01
C GLY A 138 18.06 4.38 -0.24
N LYS A 139 16.98 5.17 -0.23
CA LYS A 139 16.88 6.42 0.56
C LYS A 139 16.46 6.21 2.01
N LYS A 140 15.95 5.01 2.35
CA LYS A 140 15.27 4.69 3.62
C LYS A 140 14.18 5.71 3.94
N GLN A 141 13.27 5.92 2.99
CA GLN A 141 12.20 6.90 3.11
C GLN A 141 10.85 6.30 2.72
N LEU A 142 9.81 6.61 3.49
CA LEU A 142 8.42 6.46 3.07
C LEU A 142 7.89 7.82 2.62
N THR A 143 7.37 7.90 1.39
CA THR A 143 6.80 9.12 0.79
C THR A 143 5.40 8.89 0.26
N PHE A 144 4.70 9.99 -0.03
CA PHE A 144 3.34 9.98 -0.61
C PHE A 144 3.29 10.79 -1.92
N PRO A 145 4.01 10.36 -2.98
CA PRO A 145 4.26 11.20 -4.15
C PRO A 145 3.04 11.43 -5.05
N ILE A 146 1.99 10.61 -4.91
CA ILE A 146 0.78 10.72 -5.73
C ILE A 146 -0.45 10.68 -4.83
N ILE A 147 -1.30 11.68 -5.00
CA ILE A 147 -2.68 11.71 -4.52
C ILE A 147 -3.52 11.93 -5.76
N LEU A 148 -4.40 10.99 -6.08
CA LEU A 148 -5.31 11.15 -7.21
C LEU A 148 -6.72 10.70 -6.84
N GLN A 149 -7.72 11.35 -7.41
CA GLN A 149 -9.05 10.79 -7.45
C GLN A 149 -9.14 9.80 -8.61
N PRO A 150 -9.68 8.58 -8.38
CA PRO A 150 -9.76 7.56 -9.42
C PRO A 150 -10.67 8.03 -10.55
N SER A 151 -10.14 8.03 -11.76
CA SER A 151 -10.81 8.52 -12.95
C SER A 151 -11.61 7.41 -13.68
N ASP A 152 -12.19 7.79 -14.82
CA ASP A 152 -12.73 6.86 -15.82
C ASP A 152 -11.67 6.08 -16.57
N ASP A 153 -10.47 6.63 -16.68
CA ASP A 153 -9.35 6.00 -17.35
C ASP A 153 -8.49 5.22 -16.33
N LEU A 154 -8.92 3.99 -16.08
CA LEU A 154 -8.21 3.06 -15.21
C LEU A 154 -6.76 2.84 -15.67
N GLU A 155 -6.51 2.77 -16.98
CA GLU A 155 -5.18 2.48 -17.51
C GLU A 155 -4.22 3.65 -17.26
N ALA A 156 -4.68 4.87 -17.48
CA ALA A 156 -3.91 6.08 -17.16
C ALA A 156 -3.59 6.19 -15.67
N ASP A 157 -4.55 5.89 -14.80
CA ASP A 157 -4.31 5.89 -13.35
C ASP A 157 -3.32 4.80 -12.95
N MET A 158 -3.48 3.58 -13.46
CA MET A 158 -2.53 2.48 -13.19
C MET A 158 -1.12 2.83 -13.65
N LYS A 159 -0.97 3.42 -14.84
CA LYS A 159 0.32 3.83 -15.40
C LYS A 159 1.03 4.85 -14.50
N LYS A 160 0.32 5.90 -14.06
CA LYS A 160 0.87 6.90 -13.12
C LYS A 160 1.39 6.27 -11.83
N LEU A 161 0.59 5.38 -11.23
CA LEU A 161 0.97 4.70 -9.97
C LEU A 161 2.17 3.76 -10.18
N GLN A 162 2.21 3.03 -11.29
CA GLN A 162 3.30 2.11 -11.62
C GLN A 162 4.61 2.84 -11.91
N GLU A 163 4.56 3.95 -12.65
CA GLU A 163 5.72 4.83 -12.91
C GLU A 163 6.30 5.36 -11.60
N ALA A 164 5.45 5.87 -10.70
CA ALA A 164 5.89 6.35 -9.40
C ALA A 164 6.50 5.23 -8.51
N PHE A 165 5.99 3.99 -8.57
CA PHE A 165 6.64 2.85 -7.90
C PHE A 165 7.98 2.45 -8.52
N ALA A 166 8.15 2.61 -9.84
CA ALA A 166 9.40 2.32 -10.52
C ALA A 166 10.52 3.32 -10.17
N GLU A 167 10.18 4.47 -9.58
CA GLU A 167 11.16 5.44 -9.10
C GLU A 167 11.89 4.98 -7.83
N ALA A 168 11.29 4.08 -7.05
CA ALA A 168 11.81 3.67 -5.76
C ALA A 168 12.77 2.48 -5.83
N THR A 169 13.69 2.42 -4.86
CA THR A 169 14.49 1.21 -4.65
C THR A 169 13.72 0.21 -3.79
N PRO A 170 13.28 -0.94 -4.33
CA PRO A 170 12.59 -1.95 -3.54
C PRO A 170 13.56 -2.73 -2.65
N ARG A 171 13.03 -3.42 -1.63
CA ARG A 171 13.86 -4.31 -0.79
C ARG A 171 14.44 -5.49 -1.57
N ARG A 172 13.67 -6.03 -2.51
CA ARG A 172 14.02 -7.18 -3.36
C ARG A 172 13.64 -6.89 -4.82
N PRO A 173 14.51 -6.24 -5.61
CA PRO A 173 14.23 -5.89 -6.99
C PRO A 173 13.80 -7.07 -7.87
N GLU A 174 14.36 -8.25 -7.61
CA GLU A 174 14.05 -9.47 -8.35
C GLU A 174 12.60 -9.95 -8.18
N ARG A 175 11.87 -9.40 -7.20
CA ARG A 175 10.49 -9.76 -6.87
C ARG A 175 9.44 -8.73 -7.27
N LEU A 176 9.84 -7.63 -7.88
CA LEU A 176 8.93 -6.63 -8.42
C LEU A 176 7.85 -7.27 -9.30
N SER A 177 6.64 -6.73 -9.24
CA SER A 177 5.59 -7.10 -10.20
C SER A 177 6.01 -6.76 -11.62
N ALA A 178 5.60 -7.57 -12.59
CA ALA A 178 5.93 -7.39 -14.00
C ALA A 178 5.73 -5.94 -14.52
N PRO A 179 4.59 -5.25 -14.30
CA PRO A 179 4.41 -3.89 -14.81
C PRO A 179 5.42 -2.88 -14.25
N VAL A 180 5.73 -2.95 -12.95
CA VAL A 180 6.72 -2.05 -12.32
C VAL A 180 8.14 -2.45 -12.72
N LYS A 181 8.42 -3.75 -12.85
CA LYS A 181 9.76 -4.28 -13.12
C LYS A 181 10.29 -3.78 -14.47
N VAL A 182 9.46 -3.80 -15.52
CA VAL A 182 9.85 -3.32 -16.85
C VAL A 182 10.25 -1.85 -16.81
N LEU A 183 9.45 -1.01 -16.16
CA LEU A 183 9.72 0.43 -16.00
C LEU A 183 10.99 0.67 -15.18
N TRP A 184 11.16 -0.07 -14.08
CA TRP A 184 12.31 0.03 -13.20
C TRP A 184 13.61 -0.38 -13.91
N GLU A 185 13.61 -1.49 -14.66
CA GLU A 185 14.76 -1.95 -15.43
C GLU A 185 15.15 -0.97 -16.54
N ALA A 186 14.17 -0.48 -17.32
CA ALA A 186 14.41 0.50 -18.38
C ALA A 186 15.09 1.77 -17.84
N LYS A 187 14.71 2.21 -16.64
CA LYS A 187 15.31 3.37 -15.99
C LYS A 187 16.73 3.09 -15.48
N ASN A 188 16.94 1.96 -14.83
CA ASN A 188 18.27 1.61 -14.30
C ASN A 188 19.29 1.30 -15.40
N LEU A 189 18.84 0.90 -16.59
CA LEU A 189 19.69 0.80 -17.79
C LEU A 189 20.15 2.19 -18.26
N LYS A 190 19.24 3.16 -18.36
CA LYS A 190 19.57 4.55 -18.77
C LYS A 190 20.56 5.25 -17.84
N ASN A 191 20.52 4.93 -16.54
CA ASN A 191 21.43 5.54 -15.56
C ASN A 191 22.86 4.95 -15.60
N LYS A 192 23.10 3.89 -16.39
CA LYS A 192 24.41 3.22 -16.52
C LYS A 192 25.15 3.56 -17.82
N THR A 193 24.48 4.23 -18.75
CA THR A 193 25.00 4.76 -20.02
C THR A 193 25.22 6.25 -19.92
#